data_AF-J9FSQ1-F1
#
_entry.id   AF-J9FSQ1-F1
#
_cell.length_a   1.000
_cell.length_b   1.000
_cell.length_c   1.000
_cell.angle_alpha   90.00
_cell.angle_beta   90.00
_cell.angle_gamma   90.00
#
_symmetry.space_group_name_H-M   'P 1'
#
loop_
_entity.id
_entity.type
_entity.pdbx_description
1 polymer ?
#
loop_
_entity_poly.entity_id
_entity_poly.type
_entity_poly.pdbx_seq_one_letter_code
_entity_poly.pdbx_strand_id
1 'polypeptide(L)'
;TIDGVKIGIETGMGPTRINTILQSAFFKLTGIIPEEQAIELMKAAAKATYGRKGDDIVQKNWAAIDAGAKQVVEVEVPESWKDAEDEGLFMSHAEGERKAL
;
A
#
# COMPACT_ATOMS: atom_id res chain seq x y z
N THR A 1 -6.45 8.63 0.44
CA THR A 1 -6.70 7.27 -0.07
C THR A 1 -5.66 6.91 -1.13
N ILE A 2 -5.48 5.62 -1.39
CA ILE A 2 -4.64 5.09 -2.47
C ILE A 2 -5.16 3.71 -2.86
N ASP A 3 -5.24 3.41 -4.16
CA ASP A 3 -5.61 2.08 -4.65
C ASP A 3 -4.35 1.23 -4.89
N GLY A 4 -3.88 0.57 -3.85
CA GLY A 4 -2.69 -0.26 -3.92
C GLY A 4 -2.82 -1.45 -4.88
N VAL A 5 -4.03 -2.01 -5.03
CA VAL A 5 -4.27 -3.19 -5.88
C VAL A 5 -4.14 -2.80 -7.35
N LYS A 6 -4.80 -1.72 -7.75
CA LYS A 6 -4.70 -1.17 -9.10
C LYS A 6 -3.25 -0.83 -9.45
N ILE A 7 -2.56 -0.11 -8.58
CA ILE A 7 -1.14 0.25 -8.80
C ILE A 7 -0.27 -1.01 -8.88
N GLY A 8 -0.55 -2.04 -8.08
CA GLY A 8 0.15 -3.32 -8.12
C GLY A 8 0.03 -4.00 -9.49
N ILE A 9 -1.16 -3.96 -10.09
CA ILE A 9 -1.39 -4.49 -11.45
C ILE A 9 -0.64 -3.66 -12.49
N GLU A 10 -0.78 -2.34 -12.47
CA GLU A 10 -0.16 -1.42 -13.45
C GLU A 10 1.37 -1.45 -13.43
N THR A 11 1.96 -1.66 -12.26
CA THR A 11 3.42 -1.74 -12.07
C THR A 11 3.98 -3.15 -12.28
N GLY A 12 3.14 -4.13 -12.59
CA GLY A 12 3.55 -5.52 -12.82
C GLY A 12 3.87 -6.32 -11.54
N MET A 13 3.53 -5.80 -10.37
CA MET A 13 3.65 -6.49 -9.07
C MET A 13 2.51 -7.50 -8.84
N GLY A 14 1.36 -7.29 -9.50
CA GLY A 14 0.15 -8.07 -9.34
C GLY A 14 -0.76 -7.56 -8.22
N PRO A 15 -1.99 -8.11 -8.11
CA PRO A 15 -3.05 -7.55 -7.25
C PRO A 15 -2.80 -7.70 -5.75
N THR A 16 -1.94 -8.64 -5.34
CA THR A 16 -1.72 -8.97 -3.91
C THR A 16 -0.43 -8.38 -3.34
N ARG A 17 0.48 -7.87 -4.18
CA ARG A 17 1.82 -7.43 -3.79
C ARG A 17 1.87 -5.91 -3.62
N ILE A 18 1.04 -5.41 -2.72
CA ILE A 18 0.82 -3.96 -2.54
C ILE A 18 1.70 -3.32 -1.46
N ASN A 19 2.45 -4.12 -0.71
CA ASN A 19 3.22 -3.67 0.46
C ASN A 19 4.22 -2.55 0.14
N THR A 20 4.98 -2.69 -0.95
CA THR A 20 5.96 -1.69 -1.40
C THR A 20 5.30 -0.35 -1.75
N ILE A 21 4.10 -0.40 -2.34
CA ILE A 21 3.31 0.77 -2.71
C ILE A 21 2.85 1.51 -1.44
N LEU A 22 2.28 0.77 -0.49
CA LEU A 22 1.81 1.32 0.79
C LEU A 22 2.95 1.85 1.66
N GLN A 23 4.12 1.20 1.63
CA GLN A 23 5.30 1.69 2.34
C GLN A 23 5.79 3.04 1.77
N SER A 24 5.76 3.19 0.44
CA SER A 24 6.14 4.46 -0.19
C SER A 24 5.15 5.58 0.17
N ALA A 25 3.84 5.29 0.10
CA ALA A 25 2.80 6.20 0.54
C ALA A 25 2.96 6.61 2.01
N PHE A 26 3.36 5.67 2.89
CA PHE A 26 3.63 5.96 4.29
C PHE A 26 4.74 6.99 4.47
N PHE A 27 5.90 6.82 3.82
CA PHE A 27 6.99 7.79 3.95
C PHE A 27 6.62 9.16 3.37
N LYS A 28 5.89 9.18 2.25
CA LYS A 28 5.36 10.40 1.66
C LYS A 28 4.45 11.17 2.62
N LEU A 29 3.53 10.48 3.28
CA LEU A 29 2.53 11.09 4.15
C LEU A 29 3.10 11.51 5.51
N THR A 30 3.98 10.71 6.09
CA THR A 30 4.49 10.95 7.44
C THR A 30 5.58 12.02 7.49
N GLY A 31 6.34 12.21 6.40
CA GLY A 31 7.40 13.22 6.35
C GLY A 31 8.52 13.01 7.39
N ILE A 32 8.65 11.82 7.96
CA ILE A 32 9.67 11.50 8.99
C ILE A 32 11.11 11.63 8.47
N ILE A 33 11.28 11.50 7.16
CA ILE A 33 12.50 11.80 6.41
C ILE A 33 12.10 12.49 5.09
N PRO A 34 13.01 13.23 4.43
CA PRO A 34 12.77 13.79 3.11
C PRO A 34 12.31 12.72 2.10
N GLU A 35 11.31 13.04 1.29
CA GLU A 35 10.71 12.11 0.32
C GLU A 35 11.74 11.52 -0.66
N GLU A 36 12.60 12.35 -1.22
CA GLU A 36 13.66 11.91 -2.15
C GLU A 36 14.57 10.88 -1.49
N GLN A 37 14.97 11.14 -0.24
CA GLN A 37 15.78 10.21 0.55
C GLN A 37 15.03 8.90 0.82
N ALA A 38 13.74 8.95 1.13
CA ALA A 38 12.92 7.75 1.32
C ALA A 38 12.88 6.89 0.05
N ILE A 39 12.61 7.52 -1.10
CA ILE A 39 12.54 6.83 -2.40
C ILE A 39 13.89 6.19 -2.74
N GLU A 40 15.01 6.90 -2.55
CA GLU A 40 16.35 6.36 -2.80
C GLU A 40 16.65 5.14 -1.92
N LEU A 41 16.40 5.24 -0.60
CA LEU A 41 16.63 4.15 0.34
C LEU A 41 15.77 2.93 0.01
N MET A 42 14.50 3.13 -0.35
CA MET A 42 13.60 2.05 -0.76
C MET A 42 14.09 1.37 -2.05
N LYS A 43 14.52 2.13 -3.06
CA LYS A 43 15.04 1.58 -4.32
C LYS A 43 16.34 0.80 -4.09
N ALA A 44 17.23 1.31 -3.24
CA ALA A 44 18.44 0.62 -2.82
C ALA A 44 18.12 -0.71 -2.12
N ALA A 45 17.16 -0.72 -1.19
CA ALA A 45 16.71 -1.92 -0.49
C ALA A 45 16.07 -2.96 -1.44
N ALA A 46 15.27 -2.51 -2.41
CA ALA A 46 14.68 -3.38 -3.42
C ALA A 46 15.76 -4.04 -4.30
N LYS A 47 16.77 -3.28 -4.73
CA LYS A 47 17.91 -3.80 -5.50
C LYS A 47 18.72 -4.81 -4.68
N ALA A 48 19.01 -4.51 -3.42
CA ALA A 48 19.75 -5.42 -2.53
C ALA A 48 19.00 -6.75 -2.31
N THR A 49 17.68 -6.67 -2.15
CA THR A 49 16.83 -7.84 -1.84
C THR A 49 16.55 -8.70 -3.07
N TYR A 50 16.31 -8.07 -4.22
CA TYR A 50 15.79 -8.74 -5.42
C TYR A 50 16.76 -8.77 -6.59
N GLY A 51 17.92 -8.12 -6.52
CA GLY A 51 18.89 -8.09 -7.63
C GLY A 51 19.31 -9.48 -8.11
N ARG A 52 19.39 -10.47 -7.21
CA ARG A 52 19.68 -11.87 -7.56
C ARG A 52 18.54 -12.57 -8.31
N LYS A 53 17.31 -12.04 -8.23
CA LYS A 53 16.12 -12.60 -8.88
C LYS A 53 15.89 -12.03 -10.28
N GLY A 54 16.72 -11.08 -10.71
CA GLY A 54 16.68 -10.47 -12.04
C GLY A 54 16.20 -9.02 -12.02
N ASP A 55 16.68 -8.26 -13.01
CA ASP A 55 16.43 -6.82 -13.10
C ASP A 55 14.95 -6.49 -13.30
N ASP A 56 14.18 -7.33 -13.99
CA ASP A 56 12.73 -7.13 -14.17
C ASP A 56 11.99 -6.98 -12.83
N ILE A 57 12.33 -7.81 -11.83
CA ILE A 57 11.70 -7.73 -10.50
C ILE A 57 12.13 -6.45 -9.77
N VAL A 58 13.38 -6.03 -9.94
CA VAL A 58 13.88 -4.76 -9.37
C VAL A 58 13.15 -3.58 -9.98
N GLN A 59 12.99 -3.55 -11.32
CA GLN A 59 12.28 -2.48 -12.02
C GLN A 59 10.80 -2.40 -11.62
N LYS A 60 10.11 -3.53 -11.49
CA LYS A 60 8.73 -3.58 -10.99
C LYS A 60 8.60 -2.98 -9.58
N ASN A 61 9.53 -3.31 -8.69
CA ASN A 61 9.55 -2.71 -7.36
C ASN A 61 9.84 -1.21 -7.40
N TRP A 62 10.78 -0.76 -8.24
CA TRP A 62 11.07 0.67 -8.39
C TRP A 62 9.87 1.45 -8.93
N ALA A 63 9.17 0.90 -9.93
CA ALA A 63 7.93 1.47 -10.45
C ALA A 63 6.84 1.54 -9.38
N ALA A 64 6.70 0.49 -8.57
CA ALA A 64 5.77 0.45 -7.44
C ALA A 64 6.09 1.49 -6.35
N ILE A 65 7.38 1.71 -6.04
CA ILE A 65 7.83 2.77 -5.13
C ILE A 65 7.46 4.13 -5.69
N ASP A 66 7.81 4.42 -6.94
CA ASP A 66 7.56 5.73 -7.55
C ASP A 66 6.05 6.01 -7.66
N ALA A 67 5.24 4.99 -7.96
CA ALA A 67 3.80 5.11 -8.03
C ALA A 67 3.19 5.35 -6.63
N GLY A 68 3.66 4.63 -5.61
CA GLY A 68 3.18 4.79 -4.23
C GLY A 68 3.41 6.19 -3.66
N ALA A 69 4.53 6.84 -3.99
CA ALA A 69 4.82 8.21 -3.57
C ALA A 69 3.93 9.26 -4.26
N LYS A 70 3.46 9.00 -5.48
CA LYS A 70 2.77 9.98 -6.33
C LYS A 70 1.25 9.86 -6.33
N GLN A 71 0.71 8.67 -6.11
CA GLN A 71 -0.71 8.38 -6.32
C GLN A 71 -1.54 8.41 -5.04
N VAL A 72 -1.01 8.99 -3.96
CA VAL A 72 -1.81 9.26 -2.76
C VAL A 72 -2.72 10.45 -3.06
N VAL A 73 -4.01 10.27 -2.81
CA VAL A 73 -5.04 11.28 -3.02
C VAL A 73 -5.60 11.69 -1.66
N GLU A 74 -5.62 12.98 -1.35
CA GLU A 74 -6.32 13.47 -0.16
C GLU A 74 -7.84 13.33 -0.35
N VAL A 75 -8.53 12.92 0.69
CA VAL A 75 -10.00 12.87 0.69
C VAL A 75 -10.49 13.89 1.70
N GLU A 76 -11.18 14.90 1.20
CA GLU A 76 -11.89 15.86 2.05
C GLU A 76 -13.07 15.13 2.69
N VAL A 77 -13.02 14.97 4.01
CA VAL A 77 -14.08 14.33 4.78
C VAL A 77 -15.17 15.37 5.05
N PRO A 78 -16.42 15.16 4.59
CA PRO A 78 -17.50 16.10 4.85
C PRO A 78 -17.86 16.10 6.34
N GLU A 79 -18.25 17.26 6.87
CA GLU A 79 -18.60 17.42 8.29
C GLU A 79 -19.76 16.51 8.72
N SER A 80 -20.68 16.21 7.80
CA SER A 80 -21.82 15.32 8.04
C SER A 80 -21.43 13.89 8.44
N TRP A 81 -20.19 13.44 8.16
CA TRP A 81 -19.72 12.13 8.60
C TRP A 81 -19.55 12.02 10.12
N LYS A 82 -19.49 13.14 10.84
CA LYS A 82 -19.41 13.17 12.30
C LYS A 82 -20.64 12.53 12.96
N ASP A 83 -21.80 12.71 12.33
CA ASP A 83 -23.10 12.27 12.82
C ASP A 83 -23.70 11.19 11.90
N ALA A 84 -22.85 10.43 11.19
CA ALA A 84 -23.30 9.36 10.31
C ALA A 84 -24.01 8.25 11.11
N GLU A 85 -25.21 7.88 10.68
CA GLU A 85 -25.99 6.79 11.27
C GLU A 85 -25.48 5.43 10.78
N ASP A 86 -25.57 4.41 11.64
CA ASP A 86 -25.30 3.02 11.26
C ASP A 86 -26.38 2.52 10.28
N GLU A 87 -25.96 1.88 9.19
CA GLU A 87 -26.87 1.29 8.19
C GLU A 87 -27.50 -0.05 8.66
N GLY A 88 -27.22 -0.49 9.88
CA GLY A 88 -27.87 -1.66 10.48
C GLY A 88 -27.34 -2.98 9.91
N LEU A 89 -26.03 -3.05 9.65
CA LEU A 89 -25.39 -4.28 9.18
C LEU A 89 -25.42 -5.36 10.27
N PHE A 90 -26.27 -6.37 10.08
CA PHE A 90 -26.26 -7.59 10.89
C PHE A 90 -24.98 -8.37 10.65
N MET A 91 -24.00 -8.21 11.53
CA MET A 91 -22.85 -9.10 11.60
C MET A 91 -23.28 -10.39 12.32
N SER A 92 -23.37 -11.50 11.60
CA SER A 92 -23.55 -12.80 12.25
C SER A 92 -22.30 -13.12 13.06
N HIS A 93 -22.40 -13.00 14.39
CA HIS A 93 -21.36 -13.47 15.29
C HIS A 93 -21.30 -15.00 15.21
N ALA A 94 -20.28 -15.54 14.55
CA ALA A 94 -20.05 -16.97 14.51
C ALA A 94 -19.44 -17.42 15.84
N GLU A 95 -20.24 -18.04 16.70
CA GLU A 95 -19.74 -18.77 17.87
C GLU A 95 -19.32 -20.18 17.44
N GLY A 96 -18.03 -20.46 17.46
CA GLY A 96 -17.49 -21.79 17.19
C GLY A 96 -16.02 -21.87 17.52
N GLU A 97 -15.64 -22.77 18.42
CA GLU A 97 -14.24 -23.11 18.65
C GLU A 97 -13.67 -23.79 17.39
N ARG A 98 -12.44 -23.41 17.00
CA ARG A 98 -11.69 -24.14 15.96
C ARG A 98 -11.51 -25.58 16.40
N LYS A 99 -12.26 -26.52 15.82
CA LYS A 99 -11.95 -27.94 15.94
C LYS A 99 -10.61 -28.19 15.24
N ALA A 100 -9.61 -28.61 16.03
CA ALA A 100 -8.36 -29.11 15.48
C ALA A 100 -8.62 -30.39 14.67
N LEU A 101 -7.99 -30.47 13.50
CA LEU A 101 -7.83 -31.71 12.72
C LEU A 101 -6.72 -32.56 13.32
#